data_AF-A0A327PWN0-F1
#
_entry.id   AF-A0A327PWN0-F1
#
_cell.length_a   1.000
_cell.length_b   1.000
_cell.length_c   1.000
_cell.angle_alpha   90.00
_cell.angle_beta   90.00
_cell.angle_gamma   90.00
#
_symmetry.space_group_name_H-M   'P 1'
#
loop_
_entity.id
_entity.type
_entity.pdbx_description
1 polymer ?
#
loop_
_entity_poly.entity_id
_entity_poly.type
_entity_poly.pdbx_seq_one_letter_code
_entity_poly.pdbx_strand_id
1 'polypeptide(L)' 'MNFMRVHNSFLINLQEVKKFVKSEGGYIVMNNDKQVSISNSKRDDFMKRMGI' A
#
# COMPACT_ATOMS: atom_id res chain seq x y z
N MET A 1 9.52 -10.72 7.51
CA MET A 1 8.33 -11.03 6.69
C MET A 1 7.30 -9.94 6.91
N ASN A 2 7.35 -8.85 6.15
CA ASN A 2 6.44 -7.70 6.33
C ASN A 2 5.50 -7.58 5.13
N PHE A 3 4.63 -8.57 4.94
CA PHE A 3 3.62 -8.53 3.87
C PHE A 3 2.28 -8.00 4.38
N MET A 4 1.59 -7.24 3.54
CA MET A 4 0.26 -6.70 3.83
C MET A 4 -0.66 -6.86 2.63
N ARG A 5 -1.90 -7.29 2.90
CA ARG A 5 -2.96 -7.30 1.91
C ARG A 5 -3.60 -5.91 1.83
N VAL A 6 -3.34 -5.20 0.74
CA VAL A 6 -3.80 -3.82 0.51
C VAL A 6 -5.05 -3.75 -0.37
N HIS A 7 -5.35 -4.84 -1.09
CA HIS A 7 -6.58 -5.00 -1.86
C HIS A 7 -6.99 -6.48 -1.83
N ASN A 8 -8.23 -6.79 -2.22
CA ASN A 8 -8.69 -8.19 -2.27
C ASN A 8 -7.79 -9.05 -3.16
N SER A 9 -7.28 -8.50 -4.25
CA SER A 9 -6.40 -9.18 -5.21
C SER A 9 -4.90 -8.94 -4.99
N PHE A 10 -4.50 -8.10 -4.03
CA PHE A 10 -3.09 -7.68 -3.91
C PHE A 10 -2.50 -7.86 -2.50
N LEU A 11 -1.38 -8.58 -2.45
CA LEU A 11 -0.50 -8.74 -1.31
C LEU A 11 0.85 -8.12 -1.67
N ILE A 12 1.31 -7.14 -0.89
CA ILE A 12 2.57 -6.42 -1.14
C ILE A 12 3.56 -6.59 0.00
N ASN A 13 4.86 -6.45 -0.29
CA ASN A 13 5.90 -6.35 0.72
C ASN A 13 6.05 -4.88 1.17
N LEU A 14 5.80 -4.59 2.44
CA LEU A 14 5.88 -3.24 3.01
C LEU A 14 7.31 -2.68 3.00
N GLN A 15 8.33 -3.54 3.02
CA GLN A 15 9.74 -3.10 2.93
C GLN A 15 10.11 -2.60 1.53
N GLU A 16 9.33 -2.96 0.51
CA GLU A 16 9.57 -2.60 -0.89
C GLU A 16 8.64 -1.48 -1.36
N VAL A 17 7.98 -0.79 -0.42
CA VAL A 17 7.13 0.35 -0.74
C VAL A 17 8.00 1.59 -0.91
N LYS A 18 7.90 2.21 -2.09
CA LYS A 18 8.59 3.45 -2.43
C LYS A 18 7.85 4.66 -1.86
N LYS A 19 6.53 4.72 -2.08
CA LYS A 19 5.65 5.79 -1.52
C LYS A 19 4.18 5.43 -1.62
N PHE A 20 3.36 6.07 -0.81
CA PHE A 20 1.91 6.06 -0.92
C PHE A 20 1.41 7.39 -1.50
N VAL A 21 0.51 7.33 -2.48
CA VAL A 21 -0.10 8.50 -3.12
C VAL A 21 -1.57 8.57 -2.72
N LYS A 22 -1.92 9.67 -2.06
CA LYS A 22 -3.28 9.95 -1.57
C LYS A 22 -4.06 10.75 -2.63
N SER A 23 -4.43 10.09 -3.73
CA SER A 23 -5.37 10.61 -4.74
C SER A 23 -6.78 10.05 -4.51
N GLU A 24 -7.77 10.45 -5.32
CA GLU A 24 -9.07 9.75 -5.35
C GLU A 24 -8.85 8.26 -5.63
N GLY A 25 -9.25 7.40 -4.69
CA GLY A 25 -9.02 5.96 -4.73
C GLY A 25 -7.70 5.47 -4.12
N GLY A 26 -6.64 6.30 -4.08
CA GLY A 26 -5.35 6.02 -3.44
C GLY A 26 -4.56 4.80 -3.99
N TYR A 27 -3.24 4.92 -4.09
CA TYR A 27 -2.40 3.80 -4.53
C TYR A 27 -0.99 3.85 -3.94
N ILE A 28 -0.35 2.69 -3.93
CA ILE A 28 1.00 2.47 -3.44
C ILE A 28 1.93 2.29 -4.63
N VAL A 29 3.04 3.01 -4.63
CA VAL A 29 4.13 2.83 -5.59
C VAL A 29 5.19 1.97 -4.93
N MET A 30 5.53 0.86 -5.58
CA MET A 30 6.57 -0.07 -5.15
C MET A 30 7.94 0.36 -5.71
N ASN A 31 9.03 -0.21 -5.19
CA ASN A 31 10.40 0.09 -5.65
C ASN A 31 10.66 -0.26 -7.12
N ASN A 32 9.90 -1.19 -7.69
CA ASN A 32 9.92 -1.53 -9.12
C ASN A 32 8.97 -0.66 -9.97
N ASP A 33 8.55 0.49 -9.45
CA ASP A 33 7.63 1.45 -10.06
C ASP A 33 6.23 0.91 -10.37
N LYS A 34 5.89 -0.31 -9.91
CA LYS A 34 4.53 -0.82 -10.00
C LYS A 34 3.60 -0.07 -9.05
N GLN A 35 2.41 0.24 -9.55
CA GLN A 35 1.35 0.88 -8.79
C GLN A 35 0.32 -0.16 -8.37
N VAL A 36 -0.02 -0.18 -7.08
CA VAL A 36 -0.99 -1.10 -6.49
C VAL A 36 -2.06 -0.28 -5.81
N SER A 37 -3.31 -0.45 -6.24
CA SER A 37 -4.46 0.20 -5.59
C SER A 37 -4.65 -0.33 -4.18
N ILE A 38 -5.06 0.56 -3.27
CA ILE A 38 -5.39 0.20 -1.90
C ILE A 38 -6.88 0.45 -1.66
N SER A 39 -7.58 -0.48 -1.02
CA SER A 39 -8.96 -0.24 -0.65
C SER A 39 -9.05 0.78 0.50
N ASN A 40 -10.10 1.60 0.52
CA ASN A 40 -10.32 2.58 1.59
C ASN A 40 -10.25 1.94 2.99
N SER A 41 -10.81 0.73 3.14
CA SER A 41 -10.77 -0.05 4.39
C SER A 41 -9.38 -0.48 4.84
N LYS A 42 -8.43 -0.64 3.91
CA LYS A 42 -7.05 -1.05 4.20
C LYS A 42 -6.09 0.12 4.30
N ARG A 43 -6.48 1.27 3.77
CA ARG A 43 -5.67 2.50 3.78
C ARG A 43 -5.26 2.91 5.19
N ASP A 44 -6.18 2.87 6.15
CA ASP A 44 -5.91 3.29 7.52
C ASP A 44 -4.98 2.28 8.25
N ASP A 45 -5.13 0.97 7.99
CA ASP A 45 -4.20 -0.05 8.50
C ASP A 45 -2.80 0.11 7.87
N PHE A 46 -2.74 0.49 6.59
CA PHE A 46 -1.49 0.73 5.91
C PHE A 46 -0.76 1.95 6.49
N MET A 47 -1.46 3.06 6.73
CA MET A 47 -0.90 4.26 7.36
C MET A 47 -0.33 3.95 8.76
N LYS A 48 -1.10 3.22 9.59
CA LYS A 48 -0.64 2.77 10.91
C LYS A 48 0.64 1.94 10.84
N ARG A 49 0.74 1.02 9.87
CA ARG A 49 1.94 0.18 9.69
C ARG A 49 3.15 0.93 9.16
N MET A 50 2.93 2.01 8.40
CA MET A 50 3.99 2.89 7.92
C MET A 50 4.42 3.94 8.96
N GLY A 51 3.72 4.05 10.10
CA GLY A 51 4.03 5.01 11.16
C GLY A 51 3.70 6.46 10.79
N ILE A 52 2.72 6.66 9.89
CA ILE A 52 2.29 7.96 9.38
C ILE A 52 0.82 8.22 9.73
#